data_AF-A0A7C7CV48-F1
#
_entry.id   AF-A0A7C7CV48-F1
#
_cell.length_a   1.000
_cell.length_b   1.000
_cell.length_c   1.000
_cell.angle_alpha   90.00
_cell.angle_beta   90.00
_cell.angle_gamma   90.00
#
_symmetry.space_group_name_H-M   'P 1'
#
loop_
_entity.id
_entity.type
_entity.pdbx_description
1 polymer ?
#
loop_
_entity_poly.entity_id
_entity_poly.type
_entity_poly.pdbx_seq_one_letter_code
_entity_poly.pdbx_strand_id
1 'polypeptide(L)' 'MRGRNWVGVAFIFLFLPVNVPLWDIVFQKLSIDIMAVFITPLLFFLGILLVFYPSRKDKISTIPSNRSNEEE' A
#
# COMPACT_ATOMS: atom_id res chain seq x y z
N MET A 1 -10.96 -9.22 1.30
CA MET A 1 -10.24 -8.11 1.98
C MET A 1 -8.70 -8.21 1.96
N ARG A 2 -8.02 -9.24 1.41
CA ARG A 2 -6.60 -9.47 1.76
C ARG A 2 -5.49 -9.09 0.74
N GLY A 3 -5.76 -9.03 -0.56
CA GLY A 3 -4.68 -8.82 -1.56
C GLY A 3 -4.16 -7.39 -1.70
N ARG A 4 -5.06 -6.41 -1.87
CA ARG A 4 -4.69 -5.02 -2.21
C ARG A 4 -3.96 -4.29 -1.08
N ASN A 5 -4.37 -4.49 0.17
CA ASN A 5 -3.66 -3.93 1.32
C ASN A 5 -2.25 -4.49 1.43
N TRP A 6 -2.05 -5.78 1.12
CA TRP A 6 -0.73 -6.40 1.13
C TRP A 6 0.20 -5.85 0.05
N VAL A 7 -0.33 -5.57 -1.15
CA VAL A 7 0.44 -4.91 -2.21
C VAL A 7 0.86 -3.50 -1.78
N GLY A 8 -0.05 -2.73 -1.19
CA GLY A 8 0.27 -1.40 -0.67
C GLY A 8 1.35 -1.45 0.43
N VAL A 9 1.22 -2.36 1.39
CA VAL A 9 2.22 -2.56 2.46
C VAL A 9 3.58 -3.00 1.89
N ALA A 10 3.59 -3.90 0.91
CA ALA A 10 4.81 -4.33 0.24
C ALA A 10 5.48 -3.14 -0.46
N PHE A 11 4.73 -2.31 -1.19
CA PHE A 11 5.27 -1.09 -1.81
C PHE A 11 5.86 -0.12 -0.79
N ILE A 12 5.18 0.10 0.35
CA ILE A 12 5.68 0.95 1.42
C ILE A 12 7.04 0.43 1.93
N PHE A 13 7.15 -0.87 2.22
CA PHE A 13 8.40 -1.46 2.71
C PHE A 13 9.51 -1.43 1.65
N LEU A 14 9.17 -1.71 0.39
CA LEU A 14 10.14 -1.79 -0.70
C LEU A 14 10.72 -0.39 -1.02
N PHE A 15 9.87 0.64 -1.01
CA PHE A 15 10.21 2.01 -1.38
C PHE A 15 10.36 2.95 -0.19
N LEU A 16 10.65 2.42 1.00
CA LEU A 16 11.01 3.23 2.16
C LEU A 16 12.16 4.21 1.80
N PRO A 17 12.14 5.49 2.24
CA PRO A 17 13.17 6.46 1.89
C PRO A 17 14.59 6.03 2.31
N VAL A 18 14.72 5.24 3.37
CA VAL A 18 16.00 4.66 3.80
C VAL A 18 16.59 3.70 2.75
N ASN A 19 15.76 3.12 1.87
CA ASN A 19 16.19 2.22 0.81
C ASN A 19 16.65 2.96 -0.46
N VAL A 20 16.61 4.29 -0.51
CA VAL A 20 17.03 5.07 -1.70
C VAL A 20 18.42 4.66 -2.23
N PRO A 21 19.47 4.50 -1.40
CA PRO A 21 20.79 4.08 -1.89
C PRO A 21 20.78 2.67 -2.51
N LEU A 22 19.94 1.75 -2.01
CA LEU A 22 19.80 0.42 -2.57
C LEU A 22 19.18 0.48 -3.97
N TRP A 23 18.17 1.33 -4.15
CA TRP A 23 17.51 1.55 -5.43
C TRP A 23 18.42 2.25 -6.44
N ASP A 24 19.27 3.16 -5.99
CA ASP A 24 20.25 3.83 -6.84
C ASP A 24 21.22 2.82 -7.48
N ILE A 25 21.71 1.86 -6.70
CA ILE A 25 22.57 0.76 -7.20
C ILE A 25 21.81 -0.11 -8.21
N VAL A 26 20.54 -0.42 -7.96
CA VAL A 26 19.72 -1.24 -8.85
C VAL A 26 19.45 -0.52 -10.18
N PHE A 27 19.11 0.77 -10.14
CA PHE A 27 18.88 1.56 -11.35
C PHE A 27 20.14 1.75 -12.18
N GLN A 28 21.29 1.98 -11.53
CA GLN A 28 22.59 2.00 -12.22
C GLN A 28 22.88 0.67 -12.93
N LYS A 29 22.60 -0.48 -12.29
CA LYS A 29 22.79 -1.80 -12.92
C LYS A 29 21.82 -2.07 -14.07
N LEU A 30 20.63 -1.47 -14.04
CA LEU A 30 19.64 -1.58 -15.10
C LEU A 30 19.82 -0.50 -16.18
N SER A 31 20.85 0.36 -16.08
CA SER A 31 21.08 1.51 -16.98
C SER A 31 19.87 2.44 -17.09
N ILE A 32 19.13 2.59 -16.00
CA ILE A 32 17.95 3.46 -15.92
C ILE A 32 18.41 4.84 -15.44
N ASP A 33 18.29 5.85 -16.30
CA ASP A 33 18.59 7.25 -15.98
C ASP A 33 17.39 7.93 -15.28
N ILE A 34 17.04 7.42 -14.11
CA ILE A 34 16.00 7.99 -13.26
C ILE A 34 16.60 8.28 -11.89
N MET A 35 16.37 9.50 -11.40
CA MET A 35 16.79 9.90 -10.07
C MET A 35 16.03 9.10 -9.00
N ALA A 36 16.70 8.12 -8.38
CA ALA A 36 16.15 7.27 -7.31
C ALA A 36 15.54 8.10 -6.19
N VAL A 37 16.21 9.21 -5.83
CA VAL A 37 15.78 10.16 -4.80
C VAL A 37 14.38 10.76 -5.06
N PHE A 38 13.96 10.89 -6.33
CA PHE A 38 12.63 11.39 -6.68
C PHE A 38 11.60 10.27 -6.83
N ILE A 39 11.95 9.13 -7.41
CA ILE A 39 10.98 8.07 -7.70
C ILE A 39 10.62 7.25 -6.46
N THR A 40 11.56 7.01 -5.56
CA THR A 40 11.34 6.23 -4.33
C THR A 40 10.28 6.85 -3.41
N PRO A 41 10.34 8.14 -3.03
CA PRO A 41 9.28 8.74 -2.22
C PRO A 41 7.93 8.78 -2.95
N LEU A 42 7.91 8.96 -4.27
CA LEU A 42 6.68 8.94 -5.07
C LEU A 42 5.98 7.57 -4.96
N LEU A 43 6.72 6.47 -5.15
CA LEU A 43 6.21 5.10 -5.06
C LEU A 43 5.82 4.72 -3.63
N PHE A 44 6.53 5.24 -2.64
CA PHE A 44 6.17 5.11 -1.23
C PHE A 44 4.78 5.73 -0.94
N PHE A 45 4.55 6.97 -1.38
CA PHE A 45 3.26 7.63 -1.24
C PHE A 45 2.15 6.89 -2.00
N LEU A 46 2.45 6.33 -3.17
CA LEU A 46 1.51 5.48 -3.90
C LEU A 46 1.15 4.21 -3.12
N GLY A 47 2.13 3.60 -2.44
CA GLY A 47 1.91 2.47 -1.53
C GLY A 47 0.98 2.84 -0.37
N ILE A 48 1.21 3.98 0.27
CA ILE A 48 0.33 4.54 1.31
C ILE A 48 -1.08 4.74 0.75
N LEU A 49 -1.20 5.37 -0.42
CA LEU A 49 -2.49 5.59 -1.05
C LEU A 49 -3.21 4.26 -1.30
N LEU A 50 -2.52 3.21 -1.77
CA LEU A 50 -3.14 1.90 -1.98
C LEU A 50 -3.67 1.24 -0.70
N VAL A 51 -3.00 1.45 0.44
CA VAL A 51 -3.43 0.94 1.75
C VAL A 51 -4.61 1.73 2.29
N PHE A 52 -4.53 3.06 2.25
CA PHE A 52 -5.52 3.93 2.86
C PHE A 52 -6.69 4.28 1.94
N TYR A 53 -6.57 4.09 0.63
CA TYR A 53 -7.65 4.35 -0.30
C TYR A 53 -8.76 3.32 -0.07
N PRO A 54 -9.90 3.75 0.53
CA PRO A 54 -10.97 2.83 0.85
C PRO A 54 -11.48 2.26 -0.47
N SER A 55 -11.52 0.92 -0.56
CA SER A 55 -12.29 0.31 -1.63
C SER A 55 -13.72 0.77 -1.39
N ARG A 56 -14.33 1.49 -2.35
CA ARG A 56 -15.74 1.89 -2.25
C ARG A 56 -16.70 0.71 -1.98
N LYS A 57 -16.20 -0.53 -2.06
CA LYS A 57 -16.90 -1.78 -1.78
C LYS A 57 -17.07 -2.14 -0.29
N ASP A 58 -16.30 -1.58 0.65
CA ASP A 58 -16.39 -2.01 2.06
C ASP A 58 -17.41 -1.22 2.90
N LYS A 59 -18.20 -0.32 2.30
CA LYS A 59 -19.26 0.41 3.01
C LYS A 59 -20.54 -0.40 3.27
N ILE A 60 -20.62 -1.67 2.86
CA ILE A 60 -21.86 -2.49 2.97
C ILE A 60 -21.75 -3.63 4.00
N SER A 61 -20.62 -3.80 4.73
CA SER A 61 -20.48 -4.93 5.67
C SER A 61 -20.62 -4.59 7.15
N THR A 62 -21.02 -3.38 7.52
CA THR A 62 -21.44 -3.04 8.89
C THR A 62 -22.93 -2.76 8.94
N ILE A 63 -23.74 -3.77 8.63
CA ILE A 63 -25.02 -3.92 9.32
C ILE A 63 -24.67 -4.71 10.59
N PRO A 64 -24.87 -4.17 11.80
CA PRO A 64 -24.62 -4.91 13.01
C PRO A 64 -25.56 -6.12 13.01
N SER A 65 -24.99 -7.32 13.07
CA SER A 65 -25.69 -8.54 13.43
C SER A 65 -26.13 -8.42 14.90
N ASN A 66 -27.16 -7.61 15.14
CA ASN A 66 -27.90 -7.58 16.38
C ASN A 66 -29.38 -7.81 16.03
N ARG A 67 -29.72 -9.07 15.73
CA ARG A 67 -31.08 -9.57 15.86
C ARG A 67 -31.03 -10.67 16.92
N SER A 68 -31.41 -10.28 18.14
CA SER A 68 -32.38 -11.01 18.98
C SER A 68 -32.11 -12.52 19.11
N ASN A 69 -31.24 -12.96 20.02
CA ASN A 69 -31.66 -13.43 21.35
C ASN A 69 -32.74 -12.59 22.06
N GLU A 70 -33.96 -12.68 21.55
CA GLU A 70 -35.28 -12.34 22.12
C GLU A 70 -36.20 -13.27 21.29
N GLU A 71 -36.97 -14.25 21.75
CA GLU A 71 -37.59 -14.63 23.02
C GLU A 71 -37.95 -16.13 22.91
N GLU A 72 -37.95 -16.83 24.06
CA GLU A 72 -38.67 -18.10 24.40
C GLU A 72 -38.59 -19.35 23.49
#